data_AF-A0A7S0MYW3-F1
#
_entry.id   AF-A0A7S0MYW3-F1
#
_cell.length_a   1.000
_cell.length_b   1.000
_cell.length_c   1.000
_cell.angle_alpha   90.00
_cell.angle_beta   90.00
_cell.angle_gamma   90.00
#
_symmetry.space_group_name_H-M   'P 1'
#
loop_
_entity.id
_entity.type
_entity.pdbx_description
1 polymer ?
#
loop_
_entity_poly.entity_id
_entity_poly.type
_entity_poly.pdbx_seq_one_letter_code
_entity_poly.pdbx_strand_id
1 'polypeptide(L)'
;RMKDSLVDLKVYPEGEDVHMTLGEVLGWAQVDLDRPMDQAPNDQWLPTGQVARELLQGPAGVASGTFPTPRTSGMVIDVDLKYYNYRQAPGMTSANSADPNSRVQSSTTVCIMELDPHLRWTNSDIQTEMYSDIDNYQHTQSYGIQLTATSSGFIGRFNLGLFIGNIVNGLVLMSVATLAVTFIASYMMGLKSPFFKSFIQERADFSEEYARFAAQLIAATSIFDQLDTSKDEYLSQEELYKMVRQ
;
A
#
# COMPACT_ATOMS: atom_id res chain seq x y z
N ARG A 1 -11.49 16.99 -15.04
CA ARG A 1 -12.72 16.41 -14.45
C ARG A 1 -13.05 17.19 -13.19
N MET A 2 -14.31 17.21 -12.75
CA MET A 2 -14.59 17.59 -11.36
C MET A 2 -14.13 16.47 -10.43
N LYS A 3 -13.73 16.81 -9.20
CA LYS A 3 -13.46 15.81 -8.18
C LYS A 3 -14.66 14.87 -8.01
N ASP A 4 -14.38 13.58 -7.86
CA ASP A 4 -15.36 12.49 -7.77
C ASP A 4 -16.26 12.26 -9.01
N SER A 5 -16.02 12.99 -10.12
CA SER A 5 -16.71 12.78 -11.40
C SER A 5 -15.86 11.96 -12.37
N LEU A 6 -16.51 11.02 -13.06
CA LEU A 6 -15.90 10.23 -14.14
C LEU A 6 -16.04 10.88 -15.52
N VAL A 7 -16.74 12.02 -15.61
CA VAL A 7 -16.99 12.70 -16.89
C VAL A 7 -15.81 13.59 -17.27
N ASP A 8 -15.29 13.37 -18.46
CA ASP A 8 -14.25 14.19 -19.07
C ASP A 8 -14.82 15.52 -19.57
N LEU A 9 -14.38 16.63 -18.97
CA LEU A 9 -14.75 17.99 -19.38
C LEU A 9 -13.94 18.47 -20.58
N LYS A 10 -12.67 18.06 -20.65
CA LYS A 10 -11.74 18.36 -21.74
C LYS A 10 -10.71 17.25 -21.83
N VAL A 11 -10.38 16.84 -23.06
CA VAL A 11 -9.33 15.87 -23.36
C VAL A 11 -8.30 16.55 -24.25
N TYR A 12 -7.02 16.39 -23.89
CA TYR A 12 -5.89 16.84 -24.68
C TYR A 12 -5.28 15.65 -25.42
N PRO A 13 -4.85 15.83 -26.69
CA PRO A 13 -4.18 14.76 -27.43
C PRO A 13 -2.81 14.44 -26.83
N GLU A 14 -2.33 13.23 -27.11
CA GLU A 14 -1.06 12.75 -26.58
C GLU A 14 0.12 13.57 -27.11
N GLY A 15 1.01 14.00 -26.22
CA GLY A 15 2.27 14.65 -26.57
C GLY A 15 2.19 16.14 -26.91
N GLU A 16 1.01 16.75 -26.82
CA GLU A 16 0.84 18.21 -26.96
C GLU A 16 0.95 18.92 -25.61
N ASP A 17 1.42 20.17 -25.65
CA ASP A 17 1.49 21.03 -24.47
C ASP A 17 0.09 21.41 -24.00
N VAL A 18 -0.16 21.24 -22.69
CA VAL A 18 -1.44 21.56 -22.08
C VAL A 18 -1.49 23.04 -21.73
N HIS A 19 -2.24 23.79 -22.52
CA HIS A 19 -2.56 25.19 -22.23
C HIS A 19 -4.02 25.32 -21.78
N MET A 20 -4.23 26.09 -20.72
CA MET A 20 -5.55 26.46 -20.22
C MET A 20 -5.54 27.88 -19.72
N THR A 21 -6.61 28.59 -20.01
CA THR A 21 -6.87 29.92 -19.45
C THR A 21 -7.59 29.78 -18.12
N LEU A 22 -7.42 30.77 -17.23
CA LEU A 22 -8.16 30.81 -15.97
C LEU A 22 -9.68 30.81 -16.21
N GLY A 23 -10.15 31.46 -17.28
CA GLY A 23 -11.56 31.45 -17.67
C GLY A 23 -12.09 30.07 -18.00
N GLU A 24 -11.30 29.24 -18.70
CA GLU A 24 -11.67 27.84 -18.98
C GLU A 24 -11.71 27.00 -17.71
N VAL A 25 -10.74 27.16 -16.81
CA VAL A 25 -10.71 26.46 -15.52
C VAL A 25 -11.93 26.81 -14.68
N LEU A 26 -12.30 28.10 -14.60
CA LEU A 26 -13.51 28.55 -13.90
C LEU A 26 -14.78 27.99 -14.55
N GLY A 27 -14.83 27.96 -15.89
CA GLY A 27 -15.94 27.36 -16.62
C GLY A 27 -16.09 25.86 -16.37
N TRP A 28 -14.98 25.11 -16.35
CA TRP A 28 -14.98 23.67 -16.03
C TRP A 28 -15.36 23.39 -14.58
N ALA A 29 -14.88 24.23 -13.66
CA ALA A 29 -15.22 24.16 -12.25
C ALA A 29 -16.65 24.67 -11.95
N GLN A 30 -17.38 25.17 -12.96
CA GLN A 30 -18.73 25.74 -12.83
C GLN A 30 -18.80 26.93 -11.86
N VAL A 31 -17.72 27.72 -11.82
CA VAL A 31 -17.59 28.90 -10.97
C VAL A 31 -18.16 30.12 -11.68
N ASP A 32 -19.14 30.78 -11.07
CA ASP A 32 -19.54 32.13 -11.45
C ASP A 32 -19.04 33.12 -10.39
N LEU A 33 -18.23 34.10 -10.80
CA LEU A 33 -17.61 35.07 -9.90
C LEU A 33 -18.62 36.06 -9.32
N ASP A 34 -19.75 36.26 -10.01
CA ASP A 34 -20.77 37.25 -9.66
C ASP A 34 -21.96 36.65 -8.91
N ARG A 35 -22.03 35.32 -8.82
CA ARG A 35 -23.06 34.63 -8.05
C ARG A 35 -22.59 34.33 -6.63
N PRO A 36 -23.45 34.55 -5.63
CA PRO A 36 -23.23 34.05 -4.28
C PRO A 36 -23.04 32.53 -4.27
N MET A 37 -22.10 32.02 -3.47
CA MET A 37 -21.76 30.60 -3.46
C MET A 37 -22.85 29.68 -2.91
N ASP A 38 -23.81 30.19 -2.15
CA ASP A 38 -25.03 29.49 -1.74
C ASP A 38 -26.01 29.24 -2.90
N GLN A 39 -25.79 29.89 -4.04
CA GLN A 39 -26.55 29.69 -5.27
C GLN A 39 -25.74 28.92 -6.32
N ALA A 40 -24.55 28.44 -5.95
CA ALA A 40 -23.75 27.58 -6.81
C ALA A 40 -24.40 26.19 -6.97
N PRO A 41 -24.20 25.50 -8.10
CA PRO A 41 -24.79 24.19 -8.32
C PRO A 41 -24.40 23.22 -7.18
N ASN A 42 -25.42 22.59 -6.57
CA ASN A 42 -25.33 21.45 -5.66
C ASN A 42 -24.67 21.66 -4.28
N ASP A 43 -24.60 22.88 -3.73
CA ASP A 43 -24.00 23.15 -2.39
C ASP A 43 -22.56 22.62 -2.19
N GLN A 44 -21.90 22.16 -3.26
CA GLN A 44 -20.64 21.41 -3.26
C GLN A 44 -19.43 22.21 -2.73
N TRP A 45 -19.60 23.51 -2.61
CA TRP A 45 -18.55 24.51 -2.41
C TRP A 45 -18.48 24.98 -0.97
N LEU A 46 -19.49 24.61 -0.19
CA LEU A 46 -19.67 25.02 1.19
C LEU A 46 -18.95 24.02 2.10
N PRO A 47 -18.18 24.50 3.09
CA PRO A 47 -17.54 23.60 4.03
C PRO A 47 -18.56 22.82 4.84
N THR A 48 -18.22 21.56 5.12
CA THR A 48 -19.02 20.67 5.96
C THR A 48 -18.96 21.15 7.41
N GLY A 49 -20.05 21.75 7.91
CA GLY A 49 -20.20 22.15 9.32
C GLY A 49 -20.68 23.59 9.51
N GLN A 50 -21.56 23.81 10.49
CA GLN A 50 -22.19 25.12 10.72
C GLN A 50 -21.19 26.22 11.10
N VAL A 51 -20.23 25.91 11.96
CA VAL A 51 -19.22 26.89 12.40
C VAL A 51 -18.34 27.39 11.24
N ALA A 52 -17.93 26.50 10.34
CA ALA A 52 -17.15 26.87 9.17
C ALA A 52 -17.96 27.73 8.20
N ARG A 53 -19.26 27.45 8.06
CA ARG A 53 -20.18 28.25 7.23
C ARG A 53 -20.39 29.64 7.80
N GLU A 54 -20.58 29.78 9.11
CA GLU A 54 -20.74 31.08 9.77
C GLU A 54 -19.49 31.96 9.64
N LEU A 55 -18.29 31.37 9.74
CA LEU A 55 -17.03 32.09 9.53
C LEU A 55 -16.87 32.61 8.10
N LEU A 56 -17.34 31.86 7.10
CA LEU A 56 -17.24 32.25 5.69
C LEU A 56 -18.31 33.26 5.26
N GLN A 57 -19.47 33.28 5.92
CA GLN A 57 -20.50 34.29 5.71
C GLN A 57 -20.05 35.69 6.20
N GLY A 58 -19.10 35.73 7.14
CA GLY A 58 -18.65 36.98 7.76
C GLY A 58 -19.70 37.62 8.67
N PRO A 59 -19.36 38.68 9.41
CA PRO A 59 -20.20 39.22 10.48
C PRO A 59 -21.60 39.69 10.03
N ALA A 60 -21.71 40.19 8.79
CA ALA A 60 -22.97 40.63 8.19
C ALA A 60 -23.73 39.52 7.43
N GLY A 61 -23.03 38.46 6.98
CA GLY A 61 -23.64 37.34 6.27
C GLY A 61 -24.36 36.37 7.21
N VAL A 62 -23.91 36.22 8.45
CA VAL A 62 -24.58 35.38 9.46
C VAL A 62 -26.00 35.87 9.77
N ALA A 63 -26.20 37.19 9.81
CA ALA A 63 -27.52 37.78 10.06
C ALA A 63 -28.46 37.74 8.84
N SER A 64 -27.92 37.66 7.63
CA SER A 64 -28.67 37.65 6.36
C SER A 64 -28.74 36.26 5.71
N GLY A 65 -28.06 35.26 6.26
CA GLY A 65 -27.96 33.91 5.69
C GLY A 65 -27.30 33.85 4.30
N THR A 66 -26.65 34.93 3.87
CA THR A 66 -26.15 35.09 2.49
C THR A 66 -24.63 34.96 2.46
N PHE A 67 -24.09 34.27 1.47
CA PHE A 67 -22.65 34.13 1.28
C PHE A 67 -22.08 35.23 0.38
N PRO A 68 -20.82 35.65 0.60
CA PRO A 68 -20.16 36.57 -0.31
C PRO A 68 -19.95 35.95 -1.69
N THR A 69 -19.84 36.81 -2.70
CA THR A 69 -19.47 36.39 -4.06
C THR A 69 -17.97 36.06 -4.13
N PRO A 70 -17.55 35.10 -4.96
CA PRO A 70 -16.13 34.77 -5.12
C PRO A 70 -15.27 35.97 -5.56
N ARG A 71 -15.84 36.93 -6.30
CA ARG A 71 -15.17 38.18 -6.65
C ARG A 71 -14.74 39.00 -5.42
N THR A 72 -15.51 38.93 -4.34
CA THR A 72 -15.31 39.73 -3.12
C THR A 72 -14.60 38.99 -2.01
N SER A 73 -14.85 37.70 -1.82
CA SER A 73 -14.20 36.90 -0.77
C SER A 73 -12.87 36.29 -1.21
N GLY A 74 -12.67 36.17 -2.52
CA GLY A 74 -11.72 35.25 -3.09
C GLY A 74 -12.18 33.80 -2.97
N MET A 75 -11.36 32.89 -3.48
CA MET A 75 -11.61 31.45 -3.45
C MET A 75 -10.34 30.64 -3.70
N VAL A 76 -10.39 29.35 -3.36
CA VAL A 76 -9.33 28.41 -3.68
C VAL A 76 -9.88 27.36 -4.65
N ILE A 77 -9.09 27.04 -5.67
CA ILE A 77 -9.35 25.90 -6.55
C ILE A 77 -8.16 24.97 -6.40
N ASP A 78 -8.40 23.81 -5.79
CA ASP A 78 -7.41 22.76 -5.73
C ASP A 78 -7.43 22.00 -7.06
N VAL A 79 -6.26 21.89 -7.66
CA VAL A 79 -6.03 21.23 -8.94
C VAL A 79 -5.20 19.98 -8.66
N ASP A 80 -5.85 18.83 -8.62
CA ASP A 80 -5.22 17.55 -8.35
C ASP A 80 -4.86 16.86 -9.67
N LEU A 81 -3.57 16.82 -9.97
CA LEU A 81 -3.01 16.08 -11.10
C LEU A 81 -2.74 14.65 -10.67
N LYS A 82 -3.56 13.71 -11.17
CA LYS A 82 -3.47 12.29 -10.83
C LYS A 82 -2.91 11.47 -11.99
N TYR A 83 -1.74 10.89 -11.79
CA TYR A 83 -1.08 10.05 -12.79
C TYR A 83 -1.41 8.57 -12.58
N TYR A 84 -1.83 7.91 -13.66
CA TYR A 84 -2.19 6.50 -13.67
C TYR A 84 -1.64 5.80 -14.90
N ASN A 85 -1.47 4.49 -14.82
CA ASN A 85 -1.49 3.69 -16.04
C ASN A 85 -2.90 3.71 -16.65
N TYR A 86 -3.01 3.76 -17.97
CA TYR A 86 -4.30 3.85 -18.68
C TYR A 86 -5.37 2.88 -18.16
N ARG A 87 -4.98 1.62 -17.94
CA ARG A 87 -5.89 0.55 -17.48
C ARG A 87 -6.25 0.61 -15.99
N GLN A 88 -5.56 1.43 -15.22
CA GLN A 88 -5.77 1.62 -13.78
C GLN A 88 -6.48 2.94 -13.47
N ALA A 89 -6.64 3.82 -14.47
CA ALA A 89 -7.28 5.09 -14.31
C ALA A 89 -8.82 4.93 -14.12
N PRO A 90 -9.43 5.64 -13.15
CA PRO A 90 -10.88 5.64 -12.96
C PRO A 90 -11.62 6.05 -14.25
N GLY A 91 -12.67 5.32 -14.62
CA GLY A 91 -13.44 5.60 -15.84
C GLY A 91 -12.76 5.17 -17.15
N MET A 92 -11.54 4.63 -17.10
CA MET A 92 -10.81 4.09 -18.27
C MET A 92 -10.73 2.55 -18.25
N THR A 93 -11.66 1.90 -17.54
CA THR A 93 -11.78 0.43 -17.53
C THR A 93 -12.42 -0.03 -18.84
N SER A 94 -11.56 -0.32 -19.82
CA SER A 94 -11.87 -1.11 -21.01
C SER A 94 -13.24 -0.81 -21.63
N ALA A 95 -13.34 0.30 -22.38
CA ALA A 95 -14.19 0.22 -23.55
C ALA A 95 -13.74 -1.00 -24.35
N ASN A 96 -14.70 -1.79 -24.85
CA ASN A 96 -14.47 -2.74 -25.91
C ASN A 96 -13.77 -2.03 -27.09
N SER A 97 -12.44 -1.90 -27.07
CA SER A 97 -11.68 -1.60 -28.27
C SER A 97 -11.59 -2.91 -29.04
N ALA A 98 -12.71 -3.29 -29.65
CA ALA A 98 -12.76 -4.18 -30.81
C ALA A 98 -12.13 -3.50 -32.05
N ASP A 99 -11.17 -2.59 -31.83
CA ASP A 99 -10.31 -2.04 -32.85
C ASP A 99 -8.90 -2.63 -32.63
N PRO A 100 -8.53 -3.67 -33.39
CA PRO A 100 -7.20 -4.28 -33.33
C PRO A 100 -6.07 -3.32 -33.75
N ASN A 101 -6.39 -2.11 -34.24
CA ASN A 101 -5.43 -1.08 -34.62
C ASN A 101 -5.27 0.05 -33.58
N SER A 102 -6.14 0.12 -32.56
CA SER A 102 -5.97 1.08 -31.45
C SER A 102 -4.96 0.55 -30.45
N ARG A 103 -3.67 0.62 -30.83
CA ARG A 103 -2.50 0.30 -29.99
C ARG A 103 -2.28 1.34 -28.91
N VAL A 104 -3.31 1.71 -28.14
CA VAL A 104 -3.11 2.38 -26.84
C VAL A 104 -2.51 1.31 -25.93
N GLN A 105 -1.19 1.20 -26.00
CA GLN A 105 -0.41 0.19 -25.31
C GLN A 105 -0.72 0.30 -23.82
N SER A 106 -0.88 -0.83 -23.14
CA SER A 106 -1.10 -0.91 -21.69
C SER A 106 -0.04 -0.17 -20.83
N SER A 107 1.02 0.34 -21.47
CA SER A 107 2.10 1.14 -20.90
C SER A 107 1.92 2.66 -21.02
N THR A 108 0.83 3.16 -21.62
CA THR A 108 0.59 4.61 -21.68
C THR A 108 0.17 5.11 -20.30
N THR A 109 0.90 6.11 -19.81
CA THR A 109 0.56 6.85 -18.61
C THR A 109 -0.43 7.94 -18.98
N VAL A 110 -1.50 8.08 -18.23
CA VAL A 110 -2.47 9.17 -18.35
C VAL A 110 -2.37 10.07 -17.14
N CYS A 111 -2.60 11.37 -17.36
CA CYS A 111 -2.80 12.34 -16.30
C CYS A 111 -4.27 12.76 -16.31
N ILE A 112 -4.93 12.62 -15.16
CA ILE A 112 -6.28 13.13 -14.94
C ILE A 112 -6.14 14.35 -14.04
N MET A 113 -6.55 15.50 -14.55
CA MET A 113 -6.70 16.71 -13.75
C MET A 113 -8.09 16.71 -13.10
N GLU A 114 -8.14 16.73 -11.78
CA GLU A 114 -9.35 16.93 -10.99
C GLU A 114 -9.38 18.36 -10.43
N LEU A 115 -10.55 18.99 -10.49
CA LEU A 115 -10.80 20.34 -9.98
C LEU A 115 -11.72 20.25 -8.77
N ASP A 116 -11.31 20.90 -7.67
CA ASP A 116 -12.07 20.98 -6.43
C ASP A 116 -12.15 22.44 -5.94
N PRO A 117 -13.19 23.19 -6.38
CA PRO A 117 -13.37 24.56 -5.96
C PRO A 117 -14.03 24.62 -4.57
N HIS A 118 -13.48 25.42 -3.66
CA HIS A 118 -14.08 25.64 -2.35
C HIS A 118 -13.91 27.09 -1.88
N LEU A 119 -14.87 27.54 -1.08
CA LEU A 119 -14.86 28.90 -0.56
C LEU A 119 -13.81 29.05 0.56
N ARG A 120 -12.95 30.04 0.42
CA ARG A 120 -12.00 30.47 1.43
C ARG A 120 -11.75 31.96 1.29
N TRP A 121 -11.66 32.66 2.41
CA TRP A 121 -11.14 34.03 2.40
C TRP A 121 -9.66 33.99 2.01
N THR A 122 -9.34 34.46 0.81
CA THR A 122 -7.95 34.55 0.31
C THR A 122 -7.50 36.01 0.30
N ASN A 123 -7.79 36.74 1.38
CA ASN A 123 -7.29 38.08 1.54
C ASN A 123 -5.79 38.04 1.82
N SER A 124 -5.00 38.69 0.97
CA SER A 124 -3.64 39.06 1.34
C SER A 124 -3.62 40.56 1.63
N ASP A 125 -3.29 40.90 2.88
CA ASP A 125 -2.97 42.28 3.25
C ASP A 125 -1.53 42.55 2.78
N ILE A 126 -1.39 43.34 1.73
CA ILE A 126 -0.08 43.80 1.29
C ILE A 126 0.09 45.20 1.86
N GLN A 127 0.74 45.29 3.02
CA GLN A 127 1.22 46.57 3.52
C GLN A 127 2.37 47.03 2.63
N THR A 128 2.07 47.94 1.72
CA THR A 128 3.11 48.57 0.91
C THR A 128 3.56 49.81 1.64
N GLU A 129 4.73 49.75 2.28
CA GLU A 129 5.42 50.94 2.78
C GLU A 129 5.88 51.78 1.58
N MET A 130 5.10 52.78 1.18
CA MET A 130 5.62 53.82 0.32
C MET A 130 6.43 54.80 1.17
N TYR A 131 7.74 54.84 0.94
CA TYR A 131 8.59 55.90 1.49
C TYR A 131 8.22 57.22 0.81
N SER A 132 7.30 57.97 1.42
CA SER A 132 7.02 59.36 1.08
C SER A 132 7.16 60.19 2.35
N ASP A 133 7.71 61.40 2.25
CA ASP A 133 8.01 62.34 3.36
C ASP A 133 6.78 62.78 4.20
N ILE A 134 5.61 62.18 3.98
CA ILE A 134 4.38 62.38 4.72
C ILE A 134 3.87 61.00 5.11
N ASP A 135 3.71 60.79 6.41
CA ASP A 135 3.33 59.57 7.15
C ASP A 135 1.95 59.01 6.70
N ASN A 136 1.84 58.57 5.45
CA ASN A 136 0.63 58.08 4.81
C ASN A 136 0.77 56.57 4.54
N TYR A 137 0.22 55.76 5.44
CA TYR A 137 0.10 54.32 5.24
C TYR A 137 -1.05 54.02 4.27
N GLN A 138 -0.75 53.40 3.13
CA GLN A 138 -1.78 52.88 2.22
C GLN A 138 -1.98 51.40 2.47
N HIS A 139 -3.17 51.04 2.96
CA HIS A 139 -3.59 49.65 3.10
C HIS A 139 -4.27 49.20 1.81
N THR A 140 -3.65 48.27 1.09
CA THR A 140 -4.24 47.64 -0.10
C THR A 140 -4.58 46.20 0.22
N GLN A 141 -5.88 45.88 0.18
CA GLN A 141 -6.35 44.51 0.31
C GLN A 141 -6.60 43.93 -1.09
N SER A 142 -5.94 42.82 -1.40
CA SER A 142 -6.17 42.09 -2.64
C SER A 142 -6.97 40.82 -2.36
N TYR A 143 -8.05 40.67 -3.10
CA TYR A 143 -8.85 39.45 -3.17
C TYR A 143 -8.58 38.79 -4.51
N GLY A 144 -8.43 37.46 -4.50
CA GLY A 144 -8.01 36.73 -5.69
C GLY A 144 -8.47 35.28 -5.66
N ILE A 145 -8.09 34.56 -6.71
CA ILE A 145 -8.32 33.13 -6.83
C ILE A 145 -6.97 32.46 -6.63
N GLN A 146 -6.86 31.68 -5.56
CA GLN A 146 -5.66 30.88 -5.30
C GLN A 146 -5.81 29.53 -6.00
N LEU A 147 -4.89 29.23 -6.90
CA LEU A 147 -4.78 27.91 -7.52
C LEU A 147 -3.71 27.11 -6.80
N THR A 148 -4.11 25.99 -6.20
CA THR A 148 -3.17 25.08 -5.55
C THR A 148 -3.07 23.82 -6.39
N ALA A 149 -1.96 23.66 -7.11
CA ALA A 149 -1.71 22.45 -7.88
C ALA A 149 -1.01 21.41 -7.00
N THR A 150 -1.62 20.23 -6.86
CA THR A 150 -0.95 19.08 -6.27
C THR A 150 -0.81 17.96 -7.28
N SER A 151 0.30 17.22 -7.22
CA SER A 151 0.57 16.11 -8.12
C SER A 151 0.69 14.83 -7.31
N SER A 152 -0.16 13.86 -7.62
CA SER A 152 -0.18 12.54 -6.98
C SER A 152 -0.43 11.46 -8.02
N GLY A 153 -0.21 10.18 -7.69
CA GLY A 153 -0.51 9.10 -8.63
C GLY A 153 0.29 7.84 -8.38
N PHE A 154 -0.13 6.78 -9.07
CA PHE A 154 0.53 5.48 -9.05
C PHE A 154 0.75 5.01 -10.48
N ILE A 155 2.03 4.90 -10.86
CA ILE A 155 2.44 4.33 -12.14
C ILE A 155 3.10 2.99 -11.81
N GLY A 156 2.38 1.90 -12.06
CA GLY A 156 2.89 0.54 -11.89
C GLY A 156 3.66 0.08 -13.11
N ARG A 157 4.90 -0.38 -12.95
CA ARG A 157 5.61 -1.14 -13.98
C ARG A 157 5.94 -2.52 -13.45
N PHE A 158 5.80 -3.54 -14.30
CA PHE A 158 6.22 -4.88 -13.91
C PHE A 158 7.74 -4.92 -13.77
N ASN A 159 8.20 -5.25 -12.57
CA ASN A 159 9.62 -5.38 -12.26
C ASN A 159 9.86 -6.81 -11.77
N LEU A 160 10.57 -7.61 -12.58
CA LEU A 160 10.88 -8.99 -12.25
C LEU A 160 11.66 -9.13 -10.95
N GLY A 161 12.55 -8.18 -10.63
CA GLY A 161 13.31 -8.19 -9.38
C GLY A 161 12.41 -8.05 -8.16
N LEU A 162 11.48 -7.07 -8.19
CA LEU A 162 10.50 -6.88 -7.10
C LEU A 162 9.53 -8.08 -7.00
N PHE A 163 9.14 -8.64 -8.14
CA PHE A 163 8.27 -9.81 -8.19
C PHE A 163 8.93 -11.05 -7.55
N ILE A 164 10.17 -11.36 -7.94
CA ILE A 164 10.94 -12.46 -7.35
C ILE A 164 11.17 -12.21 -5.86
N GLY A 165 11.52 -10.98 -5.47
CA GLY A 165 11.68 -10.60 -4.07
C GLY A 165 10.42 -10.87 -3.25
N ASN A 166 9.24 -10.53 -3.77
CA ASN A 166 7.97 -10.82 -3.10
C ASN A 166 7.65 -12.32 -3.02
N ILE A 167 8.02 -13.12 -4.03
CA ILE A 167 7.89 -14.58 -3.96
C ILE A 167 8.80 -15.15 -2.87
N VAL A 168 10.05 -14.71 -2.81
CA VAL A 168 11.01 -15.14 -1.77
C VAL A 168 10.47 -14.78 -0.38
N ASN A 169 9.98 -13.56 -0.20
CA ASN A 169 9.33 -13.15 1.05
C ASN A 169 8.14 -14.05 1.41
N GLY A 170 7.33 -14.43 0.41
CA GLY A 170 6.23 -15.37 0.59
C GLY A 170 6.68 -16.77 1.00
N LEU A 171 7.73 -17.31 0.38
CA LEU A 171 8.30 -18.62 0.71
C LEU A 171 8.89 -18.65 2.12
N VAL A 172 9.59 -17.59 2.52
CA VAL A 172 10.13 -17.46 3.88
C VAL A 172 9.00 -17.45 4.90
N LEU A 173 7.91 -16.70 4.65
CA LEU A 173 6.75 -16.67 5.54
C LEU A 173 6.07 -18.05 5.66
N MET A 174 6.05 -18.83 4.57
CA MET A 174 5.53 -20.19 4.59
C MET A 174 6.35 -21.11 5.52
N SER A 175 7.68 -20.96 5.52
CA SER A 175 8.55 -21.70 6.44
C SER A 175 8.24 -21.36 7.90
N VAL A 176 8.01 -20.08 8.22
CA VAL A 176 7.64 -19.65 9.57
C VAL A 176 6.30 -20.24 10.00
N ALA A 177 5.33 -20.31 9.09
CA ALA A 177 4.02 -20.92 9.38
C ALA A 177 4.15 -22.42 9.72
N THR A 178 4.96 -23.18 8.97
CA THR A 178 5.19 -24.61 9.30
C THR A 178 5.84 -24.81 10.65
N LEU A 179 6.80 -23.94 11.02
CA LEU A 179 7.45 -23.98 12.33
C LEU A 179 6.45 -23.64 13.44
N ALA A 180 5.60 -22.63 13.23
CA ALA A 180 4.55 -22.26 14.19
C ALA A 180 3.55 -23.41 14.41
N VAL A 181 3.07 -24.04 13.34
CA VAL A 181 2.15 -25.20 13.44
C VAL A 181 2.83 -26.37 14.14
N THR A 182 4.09 -26.64 13.82
CA THR A 182 4.88 -27.70 14.47
C THR A 182 5.05 -27.42 15.96
N PHE A 183 5.31 -26.16 16.33
CA PHE A 183 5.43 -25.74 17.72
C PHE A 183 4.11 -25.88 18.48
N ILE A 184 3.01 -25.41 17.91
CA ILE A 184 1.67 -25.55 18.50
C ILE A 184 1.33 -27.04 18.66
N ALA A 185 1.58 -27.86 17.64
CA ALA A 185 1.28 -29.27 17.67
C ALA A 185 2.12 -30.03 18.71
N SER A 186 3.39 -29.65 18.87
CA SER A 186 4.34 -30.32 19.76
C SER A 186 4.28 -29.86 21.22
N TYR A 187 3.66 -28.72 21.51
CA TYR A 187 3.69 -28.13 22.86
C TYR A 187 2.35 -27.60 23.37
N MET A 188 1.46 -27.09 22.53
CA MET A 188 0.24 -26.40 22.96
C MET A 188 -1.04 -27.25 22.89
N MET A 189 -1.00 -28.44 22.28
CA MET A 189 -2.19 -29.31 22.13
C MET A 189 -2.53 -30.19 23.35
N GLY A 190 -1.94 -29.91 24.51
CA GLY A 190 -2.25 -30.59 25.78
C GLY A 190 -2.06 -32.12 25.69
N LEU A 191 -3.12 -32.89 25.98
CA LEU A 191 -3.08 -34.36 25.99
C LEU A 191 -2.78 -35.00 24.62
N LYS A 192 -3.03 -34.29 23.52
CA LYS A 192 -2.75 -34.79 22.16
C LYS A 192 -1.33 -34.44 21.67
N SER A 193 -0.66 -33.50 22.34
CA SER A 193 0.72 -33.09 22.05
C SER A 193 1.74 -34.24 22.02
N PRO A 194 1.79 -35.18 23.00
CA PRO A 194 2.79 -36.25 22.99
C PRO A 194 2.64 -37.20 21.79
N PHE A 195 1.41 -37.42 21.29
CA PHE A 195 1.19 -38.19 20.06
C PHE A 195 1.80 -37.49 18.85
N PHE A 196 1.47 -36.22 18.60
CA PHE A 196 2.05 -35.47 17.48
C PHE A 196 3.57 -35.34 17.59
N LYS A 197 4.09 -35.10 18.80
CA LYS A 197 5.53 -35.04 19.04
C LYS A 197 6.23 -36.36 18.74
N SER A 198 5.61 -37.51 19.03
CA SER A 198 6.16 -38.83 18.70
C SER A 198 6.15 -39.13 17.20
N PHE A 199 5.18 -38.60 16.44
CA PHE A 199 5.13 -38.74 14.99
C PHE A 199 6.08 -37.79 14.25
N ILE A 200 6.26 -36.58 14.79
CA ILE A 200 7.13 -35.55 14.18
C ILE A 200 8.60 -35.78 14.55
N GLN A 201 8.86 -36.25 15.77
CA GLN A 201 10.21 -36.51 16.28
C GLN A 201 10.28 -37.94 16.80
N GLU A 202 11.09 -38.77 16.13
CA GLU A 202 11.48 -40.04 16.71
C GLU A 202 12.42 -39.77 17.89
N ARG A 203 11.96 -40.09 19.10
CA ARG A 203 12.78 -39.95 20.30
C ARG A 203 13.70 -41.16 20.38
N ALA A 204 14.98 -40.97 20.12
CA ALA A 204 15.99 -41.95 20.48
C ALA A 204 16.10 -42.00 22.01
N ASP A 205 15.55 -43.04 22.63
CA ASP A 205 15.82 -43.32 24.03
C ASP A 205 17.20 -43.98 24.11
N PHE A 206 18.22 -43.16 24.33
CA PHE A 206 19.60 -43.63 24.42
C PHE A 206 19.74 -44.74 25.48
N SER A 207 18.97 -44.72 26.56
CA SER A 207 19.07 -45.75 27.60
C SER A 207 18.58 -47.10 27.13
N GLU A 208 17.49 -47.16 26.36
CA GLU A 208 17.02 -48.42 25.75
C GLU A 208 17.99 -48.91 24.69
N GLU A 209 18.53 -48.00 23.88
CA GLU A 209 19.47 -48.36 22.82
C GLU A 209 20.82 -48.84 23.39
N TYR A 210 21.33 -48.19 24.44
CA TYR A 210 22.51 -48.66 25.18
C TYR A 210 22.25 -50.03 25.84
N ALA A 211 21.05 -50.28 26.36
CA ALA A 211 20.71 -51.57 26.93
C ALA A 211 20.66 -52.68 25.86
N ARG A 212 20.11 -52.39 24.67
CA ARG A 212 20.14 -53.32 23.52
C ARG A 212 21.56 -53.60 23.06
N PHE A 213 22.39 -52.57 22.92
CA PHE A 213 23.80 -52.73 22.58
C PHE A 213 24.55 -53.52 23.65
N ALA A 214 24.35 -53.23 24.93
CA ALA A 214 24.98 -53.96 26.03
C ALA A 214 24.54 -55.44 26.05
N ALA A 215 23.25 -55.73 25.85
CA ALA A 215 22.75 -57.11 25.77
C ALA A 215 23.33 -57.86 24.57
N GLN A 216 23.45 -57.21 23.42
CA GLN A 216 24.09 -57.77 22.23
C GLN A 216 25.58 -58.03 22.45
N LEU A 217 26.29 -57.11 23.11
CA LEU A 217 27.69 -57.29 23.47
C LEU A 217 27.87 -58.45 24.45
N ILE A 218 27.05 -58.55 25.50
CA ILE A 218 27.11 -59.67 26.46
C ILE A 218 26.82 -61.01 25.75
N ALA A 219 25.82 -61.05 24.88
CA ALA A 219 25.52 -62.25 24.10
C ALA A 219 26.69 -62.63 23.16
N ALA A 220 27.25 -61.65 22.46
CA ALA A 220 28.40 -61.84 21.58
C ALA A 220 29.65 -62.31 22.36
N THR A 221 29.93 -61.73 23.54
CA THR A 221 31.01 -62.16 24.42
C THR A 221 30.80 -63.58 24.92
N SER A 222 29.57 -63.95 25.30
CA SER A 222 29.29 -65.32 25.75
C SER A 222 29.45 -66.37 24.65
N ILE A 223 29.14 -66.01 23.40
CA ILE A 223 29.36 -66.85 22.22
C ILE A 223 30.85 -66.93 21.91
N PHE A 224 31.57 -65.81 22.00
CA PHE A 224 33.01 -65.74 21.81
C PHE A 224 33.74 -66.63 22.83
N ASP A 225 33.39 -66.55 24.12
CA ASP A 225 33.99 -67.36 25.19
C ASP A 225 33.69 -68.87 25.05
N GLN A 226 32.55 -69.23 24.46
CA GLN A 226 32.25 -70.63 24.13
C GLN A 226 33.04 -71.15 22.93
N LEU A 227 33.40 -70.26 22.00
CA LEU A 227 34.12 -70.59 20.78
C LEU A 227 35.64 -70.57 20.97
N ASP A 228 36.16 -69.74 21.88
CA ASP A 228 37.57 -69.66 22.25
C ASP A 228 37.95 -70.84 23.17
N THR A 229 38.23 -71.99 22.56
CA THR A 229 38.63 -73.21 23.29
C THR A 229 40.11 -73.12 23.72
N SER A 230 40.90 -72.33 23.00
CA SER A 230 42.34 -72.12 23.24
C SER A 230 42.62 -71.09 24.34
N LYS A 231 41.67 -70.20 24.66
CA LYS A 231 41.78 -69.05 25.59
C LYS A 231 42.87 -68.06 25.20
N ASP A 232 43.09 -67.89 23.90
CA ASP A 232 44.15 -67.02 23.36
C ASP A 232 43.66 -65.58 23.11
N GLU A 233 42.47 -65.22 23.61
CA GLU A 233 41.82 -63.89 23.45
C GLU A 233 41.48 -63.52 21.99
N TYR A 234 41.75 -64.41 21.03
CA TYR A 234 41.43 -64.28 19.60
C TYR A 234 40.85 -65.60 19.08
N LEU A 235 39.82 -65.52 18.22
CA LEU A 235 39.35 -66.70 17.50
C LEU A 235 40.36 -67.10 16.41
N SER A 236 40.94 -68.30 16.54
CA SER A 236 41.86 -68.83 15.54
C SER A 236 41.12 -69.22 14.24
N GLN A 237 41.82 -69.23 13.10
CA GLN A 237 41.24 -69.66 11.82
C GLN A 237 40.72 -71.11 11.86
N GLU A 238 41.30 -71.96 12.71
CA GLU A 238 40.88 -73.36 12.87
C GLU A 238 39.57 -73.49 13.68
N GLU A 239 39.37 -72.64 14.69
CA GLU A 239 38.11 -72.56 15.47
C GLU A 239 36.97 -71.96 14.64
N LEU A 240 37.26 -70.93 13.84
CA LEU A 240 36.32 -70.36 12.86
C LEU A 240 35.91 -71.39 11.80
N TYR A 241 36.85 -72.20 11.31
CA TYR A 241 36.56 -73.23 10.31
C TYR A 241 35.69 -74.37 10.87
N LYS A 242 35.84 -74.72 12.15
CA LYS A 242 34.96 -75.67 12.84
C LYS A 242 33.54 -75.13 13.01
N MET A 243 33.38 -73.82 13.23
CA MET A 243 32.08 -73.14 13.39
C MET A 243 31.26 -73.14 12.08
N VAL A 244 31.87 -72.84 10.93
CA VAL A 244 31.16 -72.76 9.64
C VAL A 244 30.75 -74.15 9.10
N ARG A 245 31.36 -75.22 9.62
CA ARG A 245 31.13 -76.60 9.16
C ARG A 245 30.04 -77.35 9.95
N GLN A 246 29.58 -76.81 11.09
CA GLN A 246 28.38 -77.28 11.81
C GLN A 246 27.11 -76.65 11.23
#